data_AF-A0AA44TD84-F1
#
_entry.id   AF-A0AA44TD84-F1
#
_cell.length_a   1.000
_cell.length_b   1.000
_cell.length_c   1.000
_cell.angle_alpha   90.00
_cell.angle_beta   90.00
_cell.angle_gamma   90.00
#
_symmetry.space_group_name_H-M   'P 1'
#
loop_
_entity.id
_entity.type
_entity.pdbx_description
1 polymer ?
#
loop_
_entity_poly.entity_id
_entity_poly.type
_entity_poly.pdbx_seq_one_letter_code
_entity_poly.pdbx_strand_id
1 'polypeptide(L)'
;MRIIERKPNYRRKSLYHLDQANTYLQNLVQTKSFFKLIILVVISFTTVYSPYINIVRILVKDINIILRDIVTSLFFILPVTLIFLLIMREQRKMLFKKVTVKQYKKSVFYALLVICSVLLTVCVITTFTTYKASSNPGMDVSLICLLLKIPTISIQLIGENIMFISFLLFWYKIFQFIKCNNSLLLGLSLLFSSLSFGLLHLSTYSFNWVQCVLIIGIPAASHMILFLRYKNAHLGYWMHLNYDLLVMMFVIIGTLFSNY
;
A
#
# COMPACT_ATOMS: atom_id res chain seq x y z
N MET A 1 -20.89 -23.31 -45.00
CA MET A 1 -20.89 -23.35 -43.53
C MET A 1 -19.86 -22.34 -43.03
N ARG A 2 -20.24 -21.09 -42.74
CA ARG A 2 -19.30 -20.08 -42.17
C ARG A 2 -19.27 -20.26 -40.66
N ILE A 3 -18.12 -20.68 -40.14
CA ILE A 3 -17.86 -20.68 -38.71
C ILE A 3 -17.77 -19.20 -38.28
N ILE A 4 -18.80 -18.71 -37.62
CA ILE A 4 -18.78 -17.39 -36.99
C ILE A 4 -17.87 -17.51 -35.76
N GLU A 5 -16.63 -17.05 -35.88
CA GLU A 5 -15.77 -16.84 -34.72
C GLU A 5 -16.43 -15.81 -33.80
N ARG A 6 -16.99 -16.28 -32.67
CA ARG A 6 -17.48 -15.41 -31.61
C ARG A 6 -16.30 -14.64 -31.02
N LYS A 7 -16.19 -13.35 -31.35
CA LYS A 7 -15.27 -12.43 -30.67
C LYS A 7 -15.45 -12.55 -29.15
N PRO A 8 -14.38 -12.62 -28.36
CA PRO A 8 -14.49 -12.75 -26.91
C PRO A 8 -15.24 -11.55 -26.32
N ASN A 9 -16.32 -11.83 -25.57
CA ASN A 9 -17.13 -10.80 -24.93
C ASN A 9 -16.41 -10.27 -23.68
N TYR A 10 -15.55 -9.27 -23.88
CA TYR A 10 -14.71 -8.66 -22.84
C TYR A 10 -15.51 -8.15 -21.63
N ARG A 11 -16.74 -7.70 -21.83
CA ARG A 11 -17.63 -7.21 -20.75
C ARG A 11 -18.01 -8.32 -19.77
N ARG A 12 -18.22 -9.55 -20.25
CA ARG A 12 -18.55 -10.71 -19.39
C ARG A 12 -17.36 -11.14 -18.53
N LYS A 13 -16.14 -11.00 -19.07
CA LYS A 13 -14.89 -11.36 -18.38
C LYS A 13 -14.51 -10.34 -17.30
N SER A 14 -14.73 -9.04 -17.52
CA SER A 14 -14.45 -8.01 -16.49
C SER A 14 -15.38 -8.13 -15.29
N LEU A 15 -16.69 -8.32 -15.53
CA LEU A 15 -17.68 -8.58 -14.48
C LEU A 15 -17.31 -9.81 -13.65
N TYR A 16 -16.90 -10.90 -14.29
CA TYR A 16 -16.45 -12.11 -13.62
C TYR A 16 -15.26 -11.89 -12.66
N HIS A 17 -14.30 -11.04 -13.03
CA HIS A 17 -13.16 -10.74 -12.15
C HIS A 17 -13.55 -9.86 -10.95
N LEU A 18 -14.47 -8.90 -11.14
CA LEU A 18 -15.02 -8.10 -10.04
C LEU A 18 -15.82 -8.96 -9.06
N ASP A 19 -16.64 -9.87 -9.58
CA ASP A 19 -17.41 -10.81 -8.76
C ASP A 19 -16.49 -11.70 -7.91
N GLN A 20 -15.41 -12.23 -8.50
CA GLN A 20 -14.42 -13.02 -7.75
C GLN A 20 -13.72 -12.25 -6.63
N ALA A 21 -13.44 -10.96 -6.83
CA ALA A 21 -12.83 -10.10 -5.82
C ALA A 21 -13.82 -9.80 -4.69
N ASN A 22 -15.09 -9.50 -5.03
CA ASN A 22 -16.17 -9.32 -4.07
C ASN A 22 -16.40 -10.58 -3.22
N THR A 23 -16.53 -11.75 -3.84
CA THR A 23 -16.68 -13.01 -3.09
C THR A 23 -15.48 -13.26 -2.17
N TYR A 24 -14.26 -12.95 -2.61
CA TYR A 24 -13.07 -13.09 -1.78
C TYR A 24 -13.09 -12.16 -0.56
N LEU A 25 -13.39 -10.87 -0.75
CA LEU A 25 -13.50 -9.90 0.34
C LEU A 25 -14.65 -10.25 1.29
N GLN A 26 -15.81 -10.65 0.76
CA GLN A 26 -16.94 -11.13 1.56
C GLN A 26 -16.53 -12.30 2.46
N ASN A 27 -15.82 -13.29 1.92
CA ASN A 27 -15.33 -14.42 2.71
C ASN A 27 -14.35 -14.00 3.82
N LEU A 28 -13.57 -12.94 3.61
CA LEU A 28 -12.66 -12.41 4.63
C LEU A 28 -13.39 -11.69 5.76
N VAL A 29 -14.45 -10.94 5.45
CA VAL A 29 -15.14 -10.06 6.42
C VAL A 29 -16.42 -10.63 7.01
N GLN A 30 -16.99 -11.70 6.44
CA GLN A 30 -18.29 -12.23 6.87
C GLN A 30 -18.33 -12.63 8.35
N THR A 31 -17.24 -13.20 8.89
CA THR A 31 -17.15 -13.59 10.30
C THR A 31 -16.65 -12.47 11.21
N LYS A 32 -16.39 -11.28 10.66
CA LYS A 32 -15.80 -10.15 11.39
C LYS A 32 -16.87 -9.12 11.73
N SER A 33 -16.95 -8.78 13.02
CA SER A 33 -17.77 -7.67 13.49
C SER A 33 -17.15 -6.33 13.07
N PHE A 34 -17.98 -5.30 12.97
CA PHE A 34 -17.52 -3.93 12.74
C PHE A 34 -16.48 -3.49 13.75
N PHE A 35 -16.72 -3.79 15.03
CA PHE A 35 -15.80 -3.44 16.12
C PHE A 35 -14.37 -3.97 15.89
N LYS A 36 -14.23 -5.23 15.45
CA LYS A 36 -12.91 -5.81 15.13
C LYS A 36 -12.22 -5.04 14.00
N LEU A 37 -12.95 -4.68 12.95
CA LEU A 37 -12.38 -3.92 11.83
C LEU A 37 -12.04 -2.47 12.22
N ILE A 38 -12.85 -1.83 13.06
CA ILE A 38 -12.56 -0.50 13.62
C ILE A 38 -11.25 -0.53 14.42
N ILE A 39 -11.03 -1.55 15.25
CA ILE A 39 -9.77 -1.71 15.99
C ILE A 39 -8.56 -1.69 15.04
N LEU A 40 -8.65 -2.36 13.88
CA LEU A 40 -7.56 -2.38 12.90
C LEU A 40 -7.29 -0.99 12.30
N VAL A 41 -8.35 -0.20 12.05
CA VAL A 41 -8.21 1.17 11.58
C VAL A 41 -7.58 2.05 12.66
N VAL A 42 -8.13 2.00 13.88
CA VAL A 42 -7.66 2.80 15.02
C VAL A 42 -6.19 2.50 15.32
N ILE A 43 -5.79 1.23 15.43
CA ILE A 43 -4.38 0.90 15.68
C ILE A 43 -3.46 1.39 14.56
N SER A 44 -3.91 1.37 13.30
CA SER A 44 -3.12 1.88 12.17
C SER A 44 -2.87 3.39 12.32
N PHE A 45 -3.91 4.18 12.60
CA PHE A 45 -3.76 5.61 12.86
C PHE A 45 -2.93 5.89 14.13
N THR A 46 -3.20 5.19 15.23
CA THR A 46 -2.42 5.33 16.47
C THR A 46 -0.96 5.00 16.25
N THR A 47 -0.64 3.96 15.47
CA THR A 47 0.75 3.58 15.19
C THR A 47 1.52 4.68 14.46
N VAL A 48 0.87 5.37 13.52
CA VAL A 48 1.53 6.42 12.72
C VAL A 48 1.59 7.76 13.44
N TYR A 49 0.53 8.12 14.16
CA TYR A 49 0.41 9.45 14.78
C TYR A 49 0.86 9.52 16.24
N SER A 50 1.05 8.38 16.90
CA SER A 50 1.56 8.36 18.28
C SER A 50 3.06 8.66 18.33
N PRO A 51 3.54 9.39 19.36
CA PRO A 51 4.96 9.65 19.55
C PRO A 51 5.76 8.40 19.98
N TYR A 52 5.14 7.23 20.13
CA TYR A 52 5.82 6.05 20.70
C TYR A 52 7.05 5.60 19.89
N ILE A 53 7.05 5.79 18.57
CA ILE A 53 8.21 5.50 17.73
C ILE A 53 9.40 6.40 18.08
N ASN A 54 9.14 7.67 18.42
CA ASN A 54 10.18 8.58 18.89
C ASN A 54 10.71 8.13 20.26
N ILE A 55 9.84 7.62 21.13
CA ILE A 55 10.26 7.05 22.42
C ILE A 55 11.17 5.85 22.20
N VAL A 56 10.79 4.91 21.32
CA VAL A 56 11.65 3.76 20.95
C VAL A 56 13.00 4.24 20.44
N ARG A 57 13.02 5.21 19.53
CA ARG A 57 14.26 5.77 18.98
C ARG A 57 15.17 6.37 20.07
N ILE A 58 14.59 7.01 21.08
CA ILE A 58 15.34 7.53 22.24
C ILE A 58 15.90 6.38 23.09
N LEU A 59 15.12 5.33 23.33
CA LEU A 59 15.54 4.17 24.11
C LEU A 59 16.69 3.39 23.45
N VAL A 60 16.74 3.37 22.11
CA VAL A 60 17.80 2.71 21.33
C VAL A 60 18.81 3.69 20.72
N LYS A 61 18.94 4.90 21.30
CA LYS A 61 19.77 5.98 20.74
C LYS A 61 21.26 5.62 20.62
N ASP A 62 21.76 4.79 21.55
CA ASP A 62 23.18 4.46 21.70
C ASP A 62 23.64 3.32 20.78
N ILE A 63 22.70 2.69 20.06
CA ILE A 63 22.99 1.65 19.07
C ILE A 63 23.37 2.31 17.73
N ASN A 64 24.18 1.62 16.92
CA ASN A 64 24.49 2.03 15.54
C ASN A 64 23.21 2.36 14.75
N ILE A 65 23.30 3.40 13.91
CA ILE A 65 22.18 3.94 13.13
C ILE A 65 21.37 2.90 12.34
N ILE A 66 22.03 1.92 11.71
CA ILE A 66 21.37 0.90 10.90
C ILE A 66 20.50 0.02 11.79
N LEU A 67 21.08 -0.48 12.88
CA LEU A 67 20.38 -1.37 13.81
C LEU A 67 19.27 -0.61 14.56
N ARG A 68 19.51 0.65 14.91
CA ARG A 68 18.49 1.55 15.48
C ARG A 68 17.28 1.67 14.56
N ASP A 69 17.49 1.90 13.27
CA ASP A 69 16.40 2.05 12.30
C ASP A 69 15.66 0.72 12.09
N ILE A 70 16.36 -0.40 12.00
CA ILE A 70 15.76 -1.74 11.93
C ILE A 70 14.88 -2.01 13.16
N VAL A 71 15.40 -1.75 14.37
CA VAL A 71 14.64 -1.93 15.62
C VAL A 71 13.41 -1.02 15.62
N THR A 72 13.57 0.24 15.22
CA THR A 72 12.47 1.19 15.13
C THR A 72 11.37 0.69 14.17
N SER A 73 11.74 0.17 13.00
CA SER A 73 10.78 -0.42 12.05
C SER A 73 10.10 -1.68 12.58
N LEU A 74 10.79 -2.51 13.38
CA LEU A 74 10.18 -3.67 14.04
C LEU A 74 9.09 -3.23 15.04
N PHE A 75 9.38 -2.21 15.86
CA PHE A 75 8.39 -1.63 16.78
C PHE A 75 7.24 -0.91 16.06
N PHE A 76 7.48 -0.37 14.86
CA PHE A 76 6.43 0.17 14.00
C PHE A 76 5.45 -0.89 13.52
N ILE A 77 5.95 -2.03 12.99
CA ILE A 77 5.06 -3.04 12.41
C ILE A 77 4.34 -3.89 13.47
N LEU A 78 4.90 -4.00 14.67
CA LEU A 78 4.45 -4.92 15.72
C LEU A 78 2.97 -4.75 16.11
N PRO A 79 2.48 -3.57 16.54
CA PRO A 79 1.11 -3.42 17.02
C PRO A 79 0.09 -3.75 15.93
N VAL A 80 0.30 -3.24 14.72
CA VAL A 80 -0.60 -3.46 13.58
C VAL A 80 -0.62 -4.93 13.17
N THR A 81 0.55 -5.53 13.00
CA THR A 81 0.65 -6.92 12.54
C THR A 81 0.10 -7.90 13.56
N LEU A 82 0.41 -7.70 14.85
CA LEU A 82 -0.06 -8.56 15.94
C LEU A 82 -1.59 -8.55 16.00
N ILE A 83 -2.21 -7.37 16.08
CA ILE A 83 -3.67 -7.24 16.18
C ILE A 83 -4.35 -7.78 14.92
N PHE A 84 -3.79 -7.50 13.73
CA PHE A 84 -4.30 -8.06 12.48
C PHE A 84 -4.30 -9.58 12.47
N LEU A 85 -3.19 -10.21 12.86
CA LEU A 85 -3.08 -11.68 12.89
C LEU A 85 -4.03 -12.32 13.91
N LEU A 86 -4.29 -11.65 15.03
CA LEU A 86 -5.29 -12.09 16.02
C LEU A 86 -6.71 -12.02 15.46
N ILE A 87 -7.09 -10.90 14.83
CA ILE A 87 -8.44 -10.71 14.28
C ILE A 87 -8.68 -11.62 13.06
N MET A 88 -7.68 -11.79 12.21
CA MET A 88 -7.74 -12.58 10.98
C MET A 88 -7.28 -14.03 11.15
N ARG A 89 -7.20 -14.54 12.40
CA ARG A 89 -6.63 -15.85 12.75
C ARG A 89 -7.08 -17.00 11.85
N GLU A 90 -8.38 -17.09 11.59
CA GLU A 90 -9.01 -18.15 10.78
C GLU A 90 -8.70 -18.00 9.27
N GLN A 91 -8.59 -16.75 8.79
CA GLN A 91 -8.40 -16.41 7.39
C GLN A 91 -6.92 -16.31 6.98
N ARG A 92 -5.97 -16.52 7.90
CA ARG A 92 -4.53 -16.39 7.63
C ARG A 92 -4.07 -17.20 6.41
N LYS A 93 -4.52 -18.45 6.28
CA LYS A 93 -4.18 -19.31 5.11
C LYS A 93 -4.74 -18.77 3.79
N MET A 94 -5.84 -18.02 3.84
CA MET A 94 -6.43 -17.39 2.66
C MET A 94 -5.72 -16.09 2.27
N LEU A 95 -5.17 -15.38 3.25
CA LEU A 95 -4.46 -14.11 3.09
C LEU A 95 -3.01 -14.31 2.68
N PHE A 96 -2.30 -15.24 3.33
CA PHE A 96 -0.86 -15.42 3.18
C PHE A 96 -0.58 -16.73 2.45
N LYS A 97 -0.13 -16.61 1.19
CA LYS A 97 0.22 -17.74 0.33
C LYS A 97 1.62 -17.54 -0.23
N LYS A 98 2.29 -18.64 -0.59
CA LYS A 98 3.61 -18.56 -1.23
C LYS A 98 3.53 -17.76 -2.54
N VAL A 99 4.53 -16.93 -2.77
CA VAL A 99 4.67 -16.13 -3.99
C VAL A 99 5.51 -16.90 -5.00
N THR A 100 5.01 -17.07 -6.21
CA THR A 100 5.79 -17.65 -7.30
C THR A 100 6.67 -16.59 -7.97
N VAL A 101 7.80 -17.01 -8.54
CA VAL A 101 8.70 -16.10 -9.28
C VAL A 101 7.96 -15.36 -10.40
N LYS A 102 7.04 -16.02 -11.10
CA LYS A 102 6.21 -15.41 -12.14
C LYS A 102 5.31 -14.30 -11.59
N GLN A 103 4.75 -14.47 -10.39
CA GLN A 103 3.94 -13.45 -9.73
C GLN A 103 4.82 -12.27 -9.27
N TYR A 104 6.00 -12.55 -8.72
CA TYR A 104 6.96 -11.52 -8.36
C TYR A 104 7.41 -10.68 -9.57
N LYS A 105 7.76 -11.29 -10.71
CA LYS A 105 8.09 -10.54 -11.93
C LYS A 105 6.96 -9.61 -12.37
N LYS A 106 5.71 -10.03 -12.19
CA LYS A 106 4.55 -9.18 -12.47
C LYS A 106 4.43 -8.02 -11.48
N SER A 107 4.76 -8.19 -10.20
CA SER A 107 4.71 -7.06 -9.26
C SER A 107 5.72 -5.98 -9.63
N VAL A 108 6.92 -6.35 -10.10
CA VAL A 108 7.89 -5.38 -10.67
C VAL A 108 7.30 -4.64 -11.88
N PHE A 109 6.69 -5.35 -12.82
CA PHE A 109 6.06 -4.73 -14.00
C PHE A 109 4.95 -3.73 -13.60
N TYR A 110 4.09 -4.11 -12.66
CA TYR A 110 3.05 -3.20 -12.16
C TYR A 110 3.62 -2.01 -11.40
N ALA A 111 4.72 -2.17 -10.68
CA ALA A 111 5.42 -1.05 -10.03
C ALA A 111 5.87 0.01 -11.05
N LEU A 112 6.47 -0.42 -12.17
CA LEU A 112 6.85 0.50 -13.25
C LEU A 112 5.65 1.24 -13.84
N LEU A 113 4.54 0.55 -14.09
CA LEU A 113 3.32 1.20 -14.59
C LEU A 113 2.78 2.25 -13.62
N VAL A 114 2.86 1.99 -12.31
CA VAL A 114 2.42 2.94 -11.30
C VAL A 114 3.34 4.15 -11.26
N ILE A 115 4.67 3.97 -11.35
CA ILE A 115 5.61 5.09 -11.48
C ILE A 115 5.26 5.97 -12.68
N CYS A 116 5.02 5.37 -13.86
CA CYS A 116 4.59 6.13 -15.04
C CYS A 116 3.27 6.89 -14.79
N SER A 117 2.30 6.27 -14.11
CA SER A 117 1.04 6.94 -13.77
C SER A 117 1.23 8.11 -12.82
N VAL A 118 2.10 7.98 -11.82
CA VAL A 118 2.44 9.05 -10.87
C VAL A 118 3.13 10.20 -11.58
N LEU A 119 4.10 9.91 -12.45
CA LEU A 119 4.79 10.93 -13.24
C LEU A 119 3.82 11.70 -14.14
N LEU A 120 2.87 11.01 -14.77
CA LEU A 120 1.81 11.64 -15.56
C LEU A 120 0.93 12.54 -14.68
N THR A 121 0.52 12.06 -13.50
CA THR A 121 -0.27 12.85 -12.55
C THR A 121 0.48 14.11 -12.10
N VAL A 122 1.77 13.99 -11.76
CA VAL A 122 2.61 15.14 -11.40
C VAL A 122 2.68 16.13 -12.56
N CYS A 123 2.96 15.66 -13.79
CA CYS A 123 3.02 16.51 -14.98
C CYS A 123 1.73 17.32 -15.18
N VAL A 124 0.57 16.64 -15.15
CA VAL A 124 -0.75 17.29 -15.26
C VAL A 124 -0.96 18.32 -14.16
N ILE A 125 -0.72 17.96 -12.89
CA ILE A 125 -0.93 18.88 -11.76
C ILE A 125 -0.03 20.12 -11.91
N THR A 126 1.24 19.95 -12.28
CA THR A 126 2.18 21.06 -12.46
C THR A 126 1.88 21.94 -13.68
N THR A 127 1.13 21.43 -14.67
CA THR A 127 0.66 22.25 -15.80
C THR A 127 -0.45 23.22 -15.38
N PHE A 128 -1.32 22.80 -14.46
CA PHE A 128 -2.50 23.58 -14.06
C PHE A 128 -2.37 24.30 -12.72
N THR A 129 -1.31 24.03 -11.95
CA THR A 129 -1.16 24.55 -10.59
C THR A 129 0.31 24.88 -10.27
N THR A 130 0.53 25.70 -9.25
CA THR A 130 1.87 26.00 -8.69
C THR A 130 2.35 24.93 -7.70
N TYR A 131 1.89 23.69 -7.87
CA TYR A 131 2.21 22.59 -6.97
C TYR A 131 3.73 22.43 -6.78
N LYS A 132 4.14 22.40 -5.51
CA LYS A 132 5.49 22.03 -5.09
C LYS A 132 5.40 20.80 -4.19
N ALA A 133 6.14 19.77 -4.54
CA ALA A 133 6.25 18.59 -3.71
C ALA A 133 6.99 18.92 -2.41
N SER A 134 6.46 18.46 -1.29
CA SER A 134 7.19 18.46 -0.03
C SER A 134 8.32 17.44 -0.14
N SER A 135 9.53 17.83 0.27
CA SER A 135 10.68 16.91 0.35
C SER A 135 10.34 15.72 1.24
N ASN A 136 10.63 14.50 0.78
CA ASN A 136 10.56 13.34 1.65
C ASN A 136 11.79 13.39 2.60
N PRO A 137 11.61 13.58 3.93
CA PRO A 137 12.73 13.65 4.87
C PRO A 137 13.59 12.38 4.87
N GLY A 138 13.03 11.27 4.38
CA GLY A 138 13.71 10.01 4.20
C GLY A 138 14.64 9.92 2.98
N MET A 139 14.53 10.84 2.01
CA MET A 139 15.26 10.76 0.73
C MET A 139 16.36 11.82 0.58
N ASP A 140 16.41 12.82 1.48
CA ASP A 140 17.42 13.88 1.47
C ASP A 140 18.66 13.48 2.29
N VAL A 141 19.34 12.42 1.86
CA VAL A 141 20.50 11.87 2.55
C VAL A 141 21.54 11.39 1.53
N SER A 142 22.80 11.28 1.95
CA SER A 142 23.88 10.74 1.11
C SER A 142 23.51 9.40 0.46
N LEU A 143 24.13 9.11 -0.70
CA LEU A 143 23.89 7.87 -1.46
C LEU A 143 24.03 6.61 -0.60
N ILE A 144 25.06 6.58 0.25
CA ILE A 144 25.32 5.46 1.18
C ILE A 144 24.18 5.33 2.19
N CYS A 145 23.73 6.45 2.77
CA CYS A 145 22.61 6.43 3.70
C CYS A 145 21.31 5.96 3.03
N LEU A 146 21.09 6.26 1.75
CA LEU A 146 19.92 5.79 1.01
C LEU A 146 19.90 4.25 0.88
N LEU A 147 21.05 3.65 0.51
CA LEU A 147 21.19 2.19 0.43
C LEU A 147 21.01 1.52 1.79
N LEU A 148 21.53 2.12 2.85
CA LEU A 148 21.39 1.61 4.21
C LEU A 148 19.93 1.63 4.74
N LYS A 149 19.01 2.35 4.09
CA LYS A 149 17.58 2.35 4.43
C LYS A 149 16.80 1.19 3.84
N ILE A 150 17.36 0.44 2.88
CA ILE A 150 16.66 -0.67 2.22
C ILE A 150 16.12 -1.71 3.24
N PRO A 151 16.90 -2.17 4.24
CA PRO A 151 16.37 -3.10 5.25
C PRO A 151 15.22 -2.50 6.07
N THR A 152 15.37 -1.24 6.49
CA THR A 152 14.39 -0.48 7.27
C THR A 152 13.05 -0.36 6.54
N ILE A 153 13.09 0.07 5.28
CA ILE A 153 11.90 0.20 4.41
C ILE A 153 11.29 -1.18 4.17
N SER A 154 12.10 -2.20 3.88
CA SER A 154 11.61 -3.57 3.64
C SER A 154 10.81 -4.11 4.81
N ILE A 155 11.19 -3.79 6.06
CA ILE A 155 10.45 -4.15 7.27
C ILE A 155 9.22 -3.27 7.42
N GLN A 156 9.36 -1.94 7.36
CA GLN A 156 8.27 -0.98 7.57
C GLN A 156 7.08 -1.23 6.62
N LEU A 157 7.35 -1.52 5.34
CA LEU A 157 6.34 -1.78 4.33
C LEU A 157 5.47 -3.01 4.61
N ILE A 158 5.93 -3.94 5.46
CA ILE A 158 5.09 -5.04 5.94
C ILE A 158 3.92 -4.46 6.74
N GLY A 159 4.20 -3.57 7.70
CA GLY A 159 3.18 -2.93 8.52
C GLY A 159 2.22 -2.11 7.68
N GLU A 160 2.75 -1.29 6.77
CA GLU A 160 1.93 -0.48 5.85
C GLU A 160 1.02 -1.34 4.97
N ASN A 161 1.51 -2.46 4.42
CA ASN A 161 0.69 -3.39 3.65
C ASN A 161 -0.44 -4.00 4.50
N ILE A 162 -0.20 -4.26 5.79
CA ILE A 162 -1.26 -4.72 6.69
C ILE A 162 -2.26 -3.59 7.01
N MET A 163 -1.81 -2.36 7.20
CA MET A 163 -2.70 -1.19 7.36
C MET A 163 -3.60 -1.03 6.14
N PHE A 164 -3.05 -1.16 4.93
CA PHE A 164 -3.82 -1.14 3.68
C PHE A 164 -4.95 -2.18 3.64
N ILE A 165 -4.60 -3.44 3.89
CA ILE A 165 -5.59 -4.53 3.89
C ILE A 165 -6.65 -4.26 4.95
N SER A 166 -6.24 -3.74 6.11
CA SER A 166 -7.16 -3.35 7.19
C SER A 166 -8.17 -2.29 6.75
N PHE A 167 -7.71 -1.21 6.11
CA PHE A 167 -8.57 -0.16 5.57
C PHE A 167 -9.52 -0.71 4.50
N LEU A 168 -9.02 -1.56 3.59
CA LEU A 168 -9.84 -2.17 2.55
C LEU A 168 -10.97 -3.03 3.15
N LEU A 169 -10.66 -3.88 4.12
CA LEU A 169 -11.65 -4.73 4.79
C LEU A 169 -12.70 -3.91 5.54
N PHE A 170 -12.27 -2.84 6.23
CA PHE A 170 -13.16 -1.93 6.93
C PHE A 170 -14.12 -1.21 5.99
N TRP A 171 -13.61 -0.54 4.95
CA TRP A 171 -14.45 0.18 4.00
C TRP A 171 -15.36 -0.75 3.21
N TYR A 172 -14.89 -1.94 2.85
CA TYR A 172 -15.72 -2.96 2.23
C TYR A 172 -16.90 -3.37 3.12
N LYS A 173 -16.69 -3.54 4.43
CA LYS A 173 -17.76 -3.85 5.38
C LYS A 173 -18.75 -2.69 5.51
N ILE A 174 -18.29 -1.44 5.54
CA ILE A 174 -19.15 -0.25 5.55
C ILE A 174 -20.03 -0.21 4.31
N PHE A 175 -19.44 -0.31 3.12
CA PHE A 175 -20.18 -0.22 1.86
C PHE A 175 -21.14 -1.40 1.65
N GLN A 176 -20.81 -2.57 2.21
CA GLN A 176 -21.73 -3.69 2.28
C GLN A 176 -22.94 -3.39 3.20
N PHE A 177 -22.71 -2.75 4.35
CA PHE A 177 -23.76 -2.41 5.30
C PHE A 177 -24.74 -1.36 4.76
N ILE A 178 -24.25 -0.35 4.04
CA ILE A 178 -25.11 0.64 3.36
C ILE A 178 -25.69 0.14 2.02
N LYS A 179 -25.57 -1.17 1.74
CA LYS A 179 -26.15 -1.85 0.56
C LYS A 179 -25.72 -1.27 -0.78
N CYS A 180 -24.45 -0.89 -0.93
CA CYS A 180 -23.92 -0.47 -2.23
C CYS A 180 -24.03 -1.60 -3.28
N ASN A 181 -24.31 -1.21 -4.53
CA ASN A 181 -24.34 -2.13 -5.66
C ASN A 181 -22.96 -2.81 -5.85
N ASN A 182 -22.94 -4.09 -6.24
CA ASN A 182 -21.72 -4.90 -6.39
C ASN A 182 -20.63 -4.24 -7.25
N SER A 183 -21.02 -3.53 -8.32
CA SER A 183 -20.09 -2.83 -9.21
C SER A 183 -19.41 -1.63 -8.54
N LEU A 184 -20.10 -0.94 -7.63
CA LEU A 184 -19.58 0.23 -6.91
C LEU A 184 -18.87 -0.16 -5.61
N LEU A 185 -19.33 -1.23 -4.97
CA LEU A 185 -18.82 -1.72 -3.68
C LEU A 185 -17.29 -1.82 -3.69
N LEU A 186 -16.72 -2.52 -4.68
CA LEU A 186 -15.28 -2.70 -4.75
C LEU A 186 -14.53 -1.39 -5.04
N GLY A 187 -15.04 -0.60 -5.99
CA GLY A 187 -14.42 0.66 -6.40
C GLY A 187 -14.37 1.67 -5.26
N LEU A 188 -15.48 1.85 -4.54
CA LEU A 188 -15.54 2.72 -3.37
C LEU A 188 -14.66 2.20 -2.23
N SER A 189 -14.65 0.89 -1.99
CA SER A 189 -13.78 0.30 -0.97
C SER A 189 -12.30 0.57 -1.26
N LEU A 190 -11.87 0.39 -2.51
CA LEU A 190 -10.51 0.68 -2.96
C LEU A 190 -10.20 2.18 -2.88
N LEU A 191 -11.12 3.05 -3.29
CA LEU A 191 -10.93 4.49 -3.22
C LEU A 191 -10.76 4.96 -1.78
N PHE A 192 -11.68 4.64 -0.88
CA PHE A 192 -11.64 5.13 0.49
C PHE A 192 -10.49 4.53 1.30
N SER A 193 -10.11 3.28 1.04
CA SER A 193 -8.89 2.69 1.64
C SER A 193 -7.61 3.37 1.15
N SER A 194 -7.54 3.71 -0.13
CA SER A 194 -6.43 4.47 -0.74
C SER A 194 -6.32 5.88 -0.13
N LEU A 195 -7.45 6.56 0.03
CA LEU A 195 -7.52 7.85 0.72
C LEU A 195 -7.06 7.72 2.17
N SER A 196 -7.57 6.74 2.92
CA SER A 196 -7.19 6.51 4.32
C SER A 196 -5.68 6.32 4.48
N PHE A 197 -5.05 5.58 3.56
CA PHE A 197 -3.60 5.42 3.56
C PHE A 197 -2.86 6.72 3.23
N GLY A 198 -3.32 7.46 2.22
CA GLY A 198 -2.77 8.79 1.92
C GLY A 198 -2.81 9.71 3.14
N LEU A 199 -3.90 9.68 3.90
CA LEU A 199 -4.04 10.46 5.14
C LEU A 199 -3.05 10.07 6.24
N LEU A 200 -2.54 8.83 6.28
CA LEU A 200 -1.48 8.47 7.23
C LEU A 200 -0.18 9.25 6.97
N HIS A 201 0.02 9.76 5.76
CA HIS A 201 1.27 10.39 5.35
C HIS A 201 1.30 11.90 5.59
N LEU A 202 0.19 12.52 6.03
CA LEU A 202 0.09 13.98 6.16
C LEU A 202 1.21 14.57 7.03
N SER A 203 1.48 13.98 8.20
CA SER A 203 2.55 14.46 9.09
C SER A 203 3.95 14.39 8.46
N THR A 204 4.18 13.43 7.57
CA THR A 204 5.47 13.21 6.90
C THR A 204 5.71 14.23 5.78
N TYR A 205 4.66 14.68 5.10
CA TYR A 205 4.75 15.58 3.94
C TYR A 205 4.25 17.00 4.26
N SER A 206 4.44 17.45 5.50
CA SER A 206 4.07 18.81 5.96
C SER A 206 2.61 19.16 5.68
N PHE A 207 1.71 18.18 5.85
CA PHE A 207 0.28 18.29 5.58
C PHE A 207 -0.06 18.70 4.13
N ASN A 208 0.81 18.36 3.17
CA ASN A 208 0.52 18.54 1.75
C ASN A 208 -0.55 17.54 1.28
N TRP A 209 -1.80 17.95 1.35
CA TRP A 209 -2.97 17.14 0.99
C TRP A 209 -2.94 16.66 -0.46
N VAL A 210 -2.49 17.51 -1.39
CA VAL A 210 -2.41 17.16 -2.82
C VAL A 210 -1.45 15.99 -3.01
N GLN A 211 -0.26 16.06 -2.41
CA GLN A 211 0.71 14.98 -2.46
C GLN A 211 0.21 13.71 -1.77
N CYS A 212 -0.32 13.84 -0.56
CA CYS A 212 -0.80 12.70 0.22
C CYS A 212 -1.97 11.97 -0.44
N VAL A 213 -2.87 12.70 -1.11
CA VAL A 213 -4.04 12.11 -1.77
C VAL A 213 -3.71 11.63 -3.18
N LEU A 214 -3.18 12.50 -4.04
CA LEU A 214 -3.06 12.22 -5.47
C LEU A 214 -1.78 11.46 -5.85
N ILE A 215 -0.69 11.66 -5.11
CA ILE A 215 0.63 11.10 -5.43
C ILE A 215 0.97 9.88 -4.55
N ILE A 216 0.37 9.80 -3.36
CA ILE A 216 0.59 8.68 -2.43
C ILE A 216 -0.66 7.81 -2.35
N GLY A 217 -1.79 8.37 -1.91
CA GLY A 217 -3.03 7.63 -1.65
C GLY A 217 -3.58 6.91 -2.88
N ILE A 218 -3.92 7.64 -3.95
CA ILE A 218 -4.51 7.04 -5.17
C ILE A 218 -3.58 5.97 -5.80
N PRO A 219 -2.28 6.23 -6.02
CA PRO A 219 -1.36 5.23 -6.59
C PRO A 219 -1.28 3.95 -5.77
N ALA A 220 -1.42 4.06 -4.45
CA ALA A 220 -1.44 2.94 -3.54
C ALA A 220 -2.62 1.96 -3.73
N ALA A 221 -3.69 2.36 -4.43
CA ALA A 221 -4.76 1.45 -4.85
C ALA A 221 -4.21 0.24 -5.63
N SER A 222 -3.11 0.44 -6.37
CA SER A 222 -2.45 -0.60 -7.16
C SER A 222 -1.99 -1.81 -6.32
N HIS A 223 -1.48 -1.59 -5.11
CA HIS A 223 -1.05 -2.66 -4.20
C HIS A 223 -2.25 -3.52 -3.79
N MET A 224 -3.38 -2.89 -3.49
CA MET A 224 -4.63 -3.57 -3.15
C MET A 224 -5.22 -4.33 -4.35
N ILE A 225 -5.15 -3.75 -5.55
CA ILE A 225 -5.57 -4.44 -6.77
C ILE A 225 -4.76 -5.71 -6.98
N LEU A 226 -3.43 -5.69 -6.75
CA LEU A 226 -2.60 -6.89 -6.84
C LEU A 226 -2.92 -7.91 -5.74
N PHE A 227 -3.12 -7.45 -4.50
CA PHE A 227 -3.59 -8.29 -3.40
C PHE A 227 -4.88 -9.03 -3.78
N LEU A 228 -5.88 -8.33 -4.31
CA LEU A 228 -7.17 -8.90 -4.69
C LEU A 228 -7.08 -9.83 -5.90
N ARG A 229 -6.32 -9.42 -6.93
CA ARG A 229 -6.13 -10.19 -8.15
C ARG A 229 -5.49 -11.55 -7.87
N TYR A 230 -4.51 -11.59 -6.97
CA TYR A 230 -3.79 -12.83 -6.61
C TYR A 230 -4.30 -13.48 -5.32
N LYS A 231 -5.25 -12.84 -4.61
CA LYS A 231 -5.78 -13.28 -3.32
C LYS A 231 -4.65 -13.62 -2.35
N ASN A 232 -3.65 -12.74 -2.28
CA ASN A 232 -2.40 -12.94 -1.55
C ASN A 232 -1.80 -11.61 -1.07
N ALA A 233 -1.75 -11.43 0.26
CA ALA A 233 -1.23 -10.23 0.92
C ALA A 233 0.25 -9.97 0.58
N HIS A 234 1.04 -11.02 0.37
CA HIS A 234 2.45 -10.87 0.00
C HIS A 234 2.62 -10.20 -1.37
N LEU A 235 1.66 -10.33 -2.29
CA LEU A 235 1.75 -9.67 -3.60
C LEU A 235 1.51 -8.16 -3.51
N GLY A 236 0.67 -7.71 -2.57
CA GLY A 236 0.54 -6.28 -2.27
C GLY A 236 1.85 -5.73 -1.73
N TYR A 237 2.45 -6.43 -0.76
CA TYR A 237 3.75 -6.08 -0.18
C TYR A 237 4.86 -6.01 -1.24
N TRP A 238 5.02 -7.05 -2.07
CA TRP A 238 6.07 -7.06 -3.09
C TRP A 238 5.88 -6.00 -4.16
N MET A 239 4.63 -5.64 -4.49
CA MET A 239 4.41 -4.48 -5.35
C MET A 239 4.97 -3.24 -4.65
N HIS A 240 4.50 -2.96 -3.43
CA HIS A 240 4.88 -1.76 -2.68
C HIS A 240 6.39 -1.63 -2.54
N LEU A 241 7.06 -2.71 -2.12
CA LEU A 241 8.51 -2.75 -2.01
C LEU A 241 9.21 -2.51 -3.34
N ASN A 242 8.76 -3.16 -4.43
CA ASN A 242 9.37 -2.94 -5.74
C ASN A 242 9.16 -1.51 -6.23
N TYR A 243 8.01 -0.89 -5.96
CA TYR A 243 7.74 0.51 -6.28
C TYR A 243 8.75 1.43 -5.56
N ASP A 244 8.88 1.30 -4.25
CA ASP A 244 9.82 2.12 -3.46
C ASP A 244 11.28 1.91 -3.85
N LEU A 245 11.69 0.66 -4.10
CA LEU A 245 13.05 0.35 -4.54
C LEU A 245 13.35 0.90 -5.93
N LEU A 246 12.38 0.88 -6.85
CA LEU A 246 12.55 1.47 -8.19
C LEU A 246 12.61 3.00 -8.12
N VAL A 247 11.77 3.63 -7.31
CA VAL A 247 11.85 5.09 -7.06
C VAL A 247 13.21 5.45 -6.47
N MET A 248 13.65 4.71 -5.46
CA MET A 248 14.98 4.89 -4.85
C MET A 248 16.10 4.72 -5.88
N MET A 249 16.03 3.71 -6.74
CA MET A 249 16.97 3.48 -7.83
C MET A 249 17.01 4.68 -8.80
N PHE A 250 15.86 5.23 -9.19
CA PHE A 250 15.81 6.40 -10.08
C PHE A 250 16.43 7.65 -9.42
N VAL A 251 16.23 7.83 -8.11
CA VAL A 251 16.88 8.91 -7.35
C VAL A 251 18.40 8.73 -7.35
N ILE A 252 18.90 7.52 -7.02
CA ILE A 252 20.34 7.18 -7.05
C ILE A 252 20.94 7.52 -8.43
N ILE A 253 20.29 7.04 -9.49
CA ILE A 253 20.74 7.27 -10.87
C ILE A 253 20.77 8.77 -11.17
N GLY A 254 19.69 9.49 -10.86
CA GLY A 254 19.61 10.93 -11.09
C GLY A 254 20.71 11.71 -10.36
N THR A 255 20.98 11.38 -9.09
CA THR A 255 22.05 12.01 -8.30
C THR A 255 23.43 11.70 -8.85
N LEU A 256 23.67 10.47 -9.35
CA LEU A 256 24.95 10.14 -9.97
C LEU A 256 25.18 10.97 -11.23
N PHE A 257 24.15 11.12 -12.08
CA PHE A 257 24.24 11.87 -13.34
C PHE A 257 24.23 13.40 -13.16
N SER A 258 23.67 13.93 -12.07
CA SER A 258 23.68 15.38 -11.81
C SER A 258 25.00 15.91 -11.23
N ASN A 259 25.88 15.00 -10.79
CA ASN A 259 27.21 15.32 -10.26
C ASN A 259 28.31 15.22 -11.35
N TYR A 260 27.93 14.96 -12.60
CA TYR A 260 28.74 15.11 -13.81
C TYR A 260 28.12 16.21 -14.69
#